data_AF-A0A3D3BEG3-F1
#
_entry.id   AF-A0A3D3BEG3-F1
#
_cell.length_a   1.000
_cell.length_b   1.000
_cell.length_c   1.000
_cell.angle_alpha   90.00
_cell.angle_beta   90.00
_cell.angle_gamma   90.00
#
_symmetry.space_group_name_H-M   'P 1'
#
loop_
_entity.id
_entity.type
_entity.pdbx_description
1 polymer ?
#
loop_
_entity_poly.entity_id
_entity_poly.type
_entity_poly.pdbx_seq_one_letter_code
_entity_poly.pdbx_strand_id
1 'polypeptide(L)'
;MSRFDIGRKSWVIVCDGAKALFLRNDGDADLVNLTVVDHMSHPDEATRDLGSDRPGRVHQSQGSERSAMEETDWHQQAETDFLKEIAKKVAELVEAHEIKAMILVAPPKALGVLRPELKSLPEGVIHAELAKDLVKLTVPEIEQHLATAK
;
A
#
# COMPACT_ATOMS: atom_id res chain seq x y z
N MET A 1 18.56 -8.31 18.61
CA MET A 1 18.06 -8.49 17.23
C MET A 1 16.71 -7.80 17.16
N SER A 2 16.60 -6.67 16.48
CA SER A 2 15.40 -5.84 16.43
C SER A 2 14.47 -6.32 15.32
N ARG A 3 13.41 -7.03 15.71
CA ARG A 3 12.19 -7.23 14.90
C ARG A 3 11.53 -5.85 14.74
N PHE A 4 10.82 -5.60 13.64
CA PHE A 4 9.99 -4.39 13.57
C PHE A 4 9.02 -4.39 14.74
N ASP A 5 9.10 -3.38 15.62
CA ASP A 5 8.18 -3.23 16.73
C ASP A 5 6.87 -2.67 16.18
N ILE A 6 5.99 -3.56 15.74
CA ILE A 6 4.63 -3.21 15.33
C ILE A 6 3.80 -3.13 16.60
N GLY A 7 4.01 -2.07 17.38
CA GLY A 7 3.27 -1.85 18.61
C GLY A 7 1.76 -1.87 18.38
N ARG A 8 0.99 -2.16 19.44
CA ARG A 8 -0.48 -2.17 19.37
C ARG A 8 -1.03 -0.86 18.79
N LYS A 9 -1.97 -0.95 17.84
CA LYS A 9 -2.52 0.15 17.04
C LYS A 9 -1.56 0.82 16.04
N SER A 10 -0.38 0.25 15.81
CA SER A 10 0.46 0.70 14.70
C SER A 10 -0.20 0.36 13.37
N TRP A 11 -0.01 1.24 12.39
CA TRP A 11 -0.54 1.05 11.05
C TRP A 11 0.54 0.44 10.15
N VAL A 12 0.10 -0.39 9.22
CA VAL A 12 0.93 -0.90 8.13
C VAL A 12 0.24 -0.52 6.84
N ILE A 13 0.89 0.34 6.07
CA ILE A 13 0.40 0.77 4.76
C ILE A 13 1.16 -0.02 3.71
N VAL A 14 0.45 -0.88 2.98
CA VAL A 14 1.02 -1.68 1.89
C VAL A 14 0.47 -1.14 0.58
N CYS A 15 1.30 -0.61 -0.30
CA CYS A 15 0.83 -0.03 -1.55
C CYS A 15 1.78 -0.22 -2.73
N ASP A 16 1.21 -0.15 -3.93
CA ASP A 16 1.91 -0.01 -5.20
C ASP A 16 1.24 1.09 -6.05
N GLY A 17 1.53 1.13 -7.36
CA GLY A 17 0.96 2.12 -8.27
C GLY A 17 -0.53 1.96 -8.58
N ALA A 18 -1.19 0.89 -8.11
CA ALA A 18 -2.57 0.59 -8.47
C ALA A 18 -3.47 0.19 -7.29
N LYS A 19 -2.90 -0.36 -6.20
CA LYS A 19 -3.62 -0.78 -5.00
C LYS A 19 -2.91 -0.35 -3.72
N ALA A 20 -3.69 -0.08 -2.68
CA ALA A 20 -3.21 0.16 -1.32
C ALA A 20 -4.10 -0.52 -0.28
N LEU A 21 -3.47 -1.06 0.75
CA LEU A 21 -4.09 -1.66 1.92
C LEU A 21 -3.65 -0.87 3.15
N PHE A 22 -4.63 -0.41 3.93
CA PHE A 22 -4.44 0.25 5.20
C PHE A 22 -4.75 -0.76 6.29
N LEU A 23 -3.70 -1.28 6.92
CA LEU A 23 -3.81 -2.32 7.94
C LEU A 23 -3.52 -1.71 9.31
N ARG A 24 -4.20 -2.20 10.35
CA ARG A 24 -3.93 -1.82 11.74
C ARG A 24 -3.61 -3.07 12.55
N ASN A 25 -2.54 -3.02 13.35
CA ASN A 25 -2.25 -4.09 14.30
C ASN A 25 -3.18 -3.96 15.51
N ASP A 26 -4.19 -4.82 15.59
CA ASP A 26 -5.08 -4.94 16.74
C ASP A 26 -4.58 -5.96 17.79
N GLY A 27 -3.50 -6.67 17.46
CA GLY A 27 -2.78 -7.57 18.36
C GLY A 27 -1.76 -6.86 19.24
N ASP A 28 -0.68 -7.56 19.57
CA ASP A 28 0.45 -7.06 20.36
C ASP A 28 1.79 -7.29 19.62
N ALA A 29 2.91 -7.00 20.29
CA ALA A 29 4.25 -7.12 19.70
C ALA A 29 4.69 -8.58 19.49
N ASP A 30 4.10 -9.53 20.22
CA ASP A 30 4.41 -10.95 20.12
C ASP A 30 3.51 -11.66 19.09
N LEU A 31 2.24 -11.21 18.99
CA LEU A 31 1.25 -11.66 18.03
C LEU A 31 0.66 -10.49 17.24
N VAL A 32 1.27 -10.23 16.08
CA VAL A 32 0.75 -9.26 15.11
C VAL A 32 -0.58 -9.80 14.55
N ASN A 33 -1.63 -9.00 14.66
CA ASN A 33 -2.95 -9.27 14.07
C ASN A 33 -3.36 -8.05 13.24
N LEU A 34 -3.07 -8.10 11.95
CA LEU A 34 -3.37 -7.04 11.00
C LEU A 34 -4.83 -7.14 10.59
N THR A 35 -5.57 -6.07 10.83
CA THR A 35 -6.95 -5.91 10.35
C THR A 35 -6.96 -4.89 9.24
N VAL A 36 -7.62 -5.20 8.12
CA VAL A 36 -7.86 -4.24 7.04
C VAL A 36 -8.83 -3.19 7.56
N VAL A 37 -8.35 -1.96 7.72
CA VAL A 37 -9.18 -0.80 8.08
C VAL A 37 -9.74 -0.16 6.81
N ASP A 38 -8.93 -0.13 5.75
CA ASP A 38 -9.32 0.49 4.49
C ASP A 38 -8.51 -0.08 3.32
N HIS A 39 -9.00 0.12 2.11
CA HIS A 39 -8.27 -0.19 0.88
C HIS A 39 -8.57 0.85 -0.20
N MET A 40 -7.61 1.05 -1.10
CA MET A 40 -7.78 1.85 -2.31
C MET A 40 -7.33 1.04 -3.50
N SER A 41 -8.00 1.19 -4.63
CA SER A 41 -7.61 0.56 -5.89
C SER A 41 -7.98 1.46 -7.06
N HIS A 42 -7.18 1.43 -8.12
CA HIS A 42 -7.54 2.11 -9.37
C HIS A 42 -8.89 1.56 -9.87
N PRO A 43 -9.79 2.40 -10.42
CA PRO A 43 -11.10 1.95 -10.90
C PRO A 43 -11.04 0.81 -11.93
N ASP A 44 -9.98 0.74 -12.73
CA ASP A 44 -9.76 -0.36 -13.69
C ASP A 44 -9.42 -1.69 -13.00
N GLU A 45 -8.95 -1.66 -11.75
CA GLU A 45 -8.70 -2.85 -10.93
C GLU A 45 -9.91 -3.27 -10.07
N ALA A 46 -10.88 -2.37 -9.83
CA ALA A 46 -12.09 -2.69 -9.06
C ALA A 46 -12.92 -3.83 -9.68
N THR A 47 -12.79 -4.06 -11.00
CA THR A 47 -13.40 -5.20 -11.70
C THR A 47 -12.74 -6.54 -11.37
N ARG A 48 -11.51 -6.55 -10.83
CA ARG A 48 -10.74 -7.77 -10.53
C ARG A 48 -10.84 -8.23 -9.08
N ASP A 49 -11.28 -7.37 -8.15
CA ASP A 49 -11.21 -7.62 -6.70
C ASP A 49 -12.56 -7.97 -6.03
N LEU A 50 -13.60 -8.33 -6.80
CA LEU A 50 -14.79 -9.01 -6.25
C LEU A 50 -14.67 -10.52 -6.47
N GLY A 51 -13.78 -11.16 -5.71
CA GLY A 51 -13.56 -12.59 -5.86
C GLY A 51 -12.62 -13.18 -4.83
N SER A 52 -13.16 -13.51 -3.65
CA SER A 52 -12.69 -14.70 -2.94
C SER A 52 -12.70 -15.88 -3.92
N ASP A 53 -11.59 -16.61 -4.00
CA ASP A 53 -11.42 -17.88 -4.70
C ASP A 53 -11.50 -17.90 -6.25
N ARG A 54 -10.35 -18.29 -6.84
CA ARG A 54 -10.10 -18.91 -8.16
C ARG A 54 -9.71 -18.01 -9.36
N PRO A 55 -8.69 -18.42 -10.15
CA PRO A 55 -8.25 -17.71 -11.34
C PRO A 55 -9.16 -18.04 -12.52
N GLY A 56 -9.91 -17.04 -12.99
CA GLY A 56 -10.80 -17.12 -14.15
C GLY A 56 -10.37 -16.17 -15.27
N ARG A 57 -9.70 -16.74 -16.28
CA ARG A 57 -9.65 -16.35 -17.70
C ARG A 57 -9.92 -14.87 -18.09
N VAL A 58 -8.84 -14.25 -18.57
CA VAL A 58 -8.71 -13.22 -19.64
C VAL A 58 -10.01 -12.79 -20.32
N HIS A 59 -10.27 -11.48 -20.35
CA HIS A 59 -11.04 -10.85 -21.43
C HIS A 59 -10.25 -9.70 -22.03
N GLN A 60 -10.15 -9.75 -23.36
CA GLN A 60 -9.39 -8.88 -24.24
C GLN A 60 -9.88 -7.43 -24.21
N SER A 61 -8.92 -6.51 -24.15
CA SER A 61 -9.11 -5.10 -24.47
C SER A 61 -9.47 -4.94 -25.95
N GLN A 62 -10.61 -4.30 -26.23
CA GLN A 62 -10.90 -3.74 -27.55
C GLN A 62 -10.80 -2.22 -27.47
N GLY A 63 -9.92 -1.66 -28.31
CA GLY A 63 -10.09 -0.35 -28.93
C GLY A 63 -9.39 0.82 -28.22
N SER A 64 -8.23 1.23 -28.72
CA SER A 64 -8.10 2.35 -29.67
C SER A 64 -6.61 2.59 -29.88
N GLU A 65 -6.16 2.70 -31.12
CA GLU A 65 -4.76 2.95 -31.49
C GLU A 65 -4.32 4.36 -31.05
N ARG A 66 -4.09 4.54 -29.75
CA ARG A 66 -3.15 5.55 -29.26
C ARG A 66 -1.76 4.95 -29.38
N SER A 67 -0.78 5.76 -29.75
CA SER A 67 0.61 5.30 -29.87
C SER A 67 1.00 4.62 -28.56
N ALA A 68 1.60 3.42 -28.60
CA ALA A 68 1.96 2.67 -27.39
C ALA A 68 2.82 3.49 -26.40
N MET A 69 3.53 4.51 -26.90
CA MET A 69 4.25 5.49 -26.10
C MET A 69 3.31 6.39 -25.28
N GLU A 70 2.26 6.95 -25.90
CA GLU A 70 1.28 7.78 -25.20
C GLU A 70 0.54 6.98 -24.12
N GLU A 71 0.13 5.74 -24.42
CA GLU A 71 -0.51 4.84 -23.46
C GLU A 71 0.38 4.58 -22.23
N THR A 72 1.68 4.35 -22.43
CA THR A 72 2.64 4.13 -21.34
C THR A 72 2.79 5.37 -20.45
N ASP A 73 2.78 6.56 -21.04
CA ASP A 73 2.88 7.82 -20.29
C ASP A 73 1.62 8.08 -19.44
N TRP A 74 0.42 7.82 -19.99
CA TRP A 74 -0.84 7.93 -19.24
C TRP A 74 -0.87 6.98 -18.04
N HIS A 75 -0.42 5.73 -18.21
CA HIS A 75 -0.36 4.76 -17.12
C HIS A 75 0.61 5.19 -16.01
N GLN A 76 1.81 5.65 -16.38
CA GLN A 76 2.78 6.12 -15.38
C GLN A 76 2.29 7.36 -14.62
N GLN A 77 1.60 8.27 -15.30
CA GLN A 77 1.00 9.44 -14.68
C GLN A 77 -0.11 9.01 -13.70
N ALA A 78 -1.00 8.11 -14.11
CA ALA A 78 -2.05 7.57 -13.26
C ALA A 78 -1.51 6.85 -12.01
N GLU A 79 -0.47 6.02 -12.16
CA GLU A 79 0.22 5.39 -11.01
C GLU A 79 0.78 6.43 -10.04
N THR A 80 1.39 7.48 -10.58
CA THR A 80 1.99 8.55 -9.77
C THR A 80 0.90 9.34 -9.02
N ASP A 81 -0.21 9.65 -9.68
CA ASP A 81 -1.31 10.39 -9.08
C ASP A 81 -2.01 9.54 -8.00
N PHE A 82 -2.19 8.24 -8.24
CA PHE A 82 -2.70 7.31 -7.23
C PHE A 82 -1.82 7.25 -5.97
N LEU A 83 -0.49 7.19 -6.14
CA LEU A 83 0.45 7.24 -5.01
C LEU A 83 0.37 8.55 -4.22
N LYS A 84 0.15 9.69 -4.91
CA LYS A 84 -0.09 10.97 -4.23
C LYS A 84 -1.40 11.00 -3.46
N GLU A 85 -2.46 10.39 -3.99
CA GLU A 85 -3.73 10.25 -3.25
C GLU A 85 -3.56 9.43 -1.98
N ILE A 86 -2.80 8.33 -2.03
CA ILE A 86 -2.46 7.53 -0.85
C ILE A 86 -1.71 8.39 0.16
N ALA A 87 -0.68 9.11 -0.27
CA ALA A 87 0.10 9.97 0.63
C ALA A 87 -0.76 11.06 1.29
N LYS A 88 -1.67 11.67 0.53
CA LYS A 88 -2.63 12.66 1.04
C LYS A 88 -3.56 12.04 2.09
N LYS A 89 -4.12 10.86 1.83
CA LYS A 89 -4.97 10.15 2.79
C LYS A 89 -4.22 9.79 4.07
N VAL A 90 -2.96 9.34 3.96
CA VAL A 90 -2.11 9.11 5.12
C VAL A 90 -1.92 10.40 5.92
N ALA A 91 -1.65 11.53 5.26
CA ALA A 91 -1.53 12.82 5.94
C ALA A 91 -2.81 13.22 6.68
N GLU A 92 -3.99 13.07 6.05
CA GLU A 92 -5.28 13.33 6.68
C GLU A 92 -5.50 12.46 7.94
N LEU A 93 -5.17 11.16 7.87
CA LEU A 93 -5.28 10.23 9.00
C LEU A 93 -4.30 10.55 10.14
N VAL A 94 -3.10 11.04 9.81
CA VAL A 94 -2.11 11.49 10.78
C VAL A 94 -2.56 12.80 11.45
N GLU A 95 -3.07 13.76 10.68
CA GLU A 95 -3.63 15.02 11.20
C GLU A 95 -4.85 14.77 12.11
N ALA A 96 -5.69 13.79 11.77
CA ALA A 96 -6.80 13.32 12.59
C ALA A 96 -6.35 12.53 13.85
N HIS A 97 -5.05 12.33 14.05
CA HIS A 97 -4.46 11.54 15.15
C HIS A 97 -4.86 10.06 15.17
N GLU A 98 -5.34 9.52 14.04
CA GLU A 98 -5.65 8.10 13.89
C GLU A 98 -4.39 7.26 13.69
N ILE A 99 -3.46 7.79 12.89
CA ILE A 99 -2.12 7.23 12.69
C ILE A 99 -1.14 7.96 13.61
N LYS A 100 -0.64 7.26 14.61
CA LYS A 100 0.44 7.76 15.50
C LYS A 100 1.81 7.20 15.12
N ALA A 101 1.79 6.02 14.50
CA ALA A 101 2.95 5.20 14.21
C ALA A 101 2.58 4.32 13.01
N MET A 102 3.41 4.29 11.98
CA MET A 102 3.20 3.48 10.78
C MET A 102 4.47 2.87 10.20
N ILE A 103 4.28 1.77 9.49
CA ILE A 103 5.25 1.14 8.60
C ILE A 103 4.74 1.27 7.17
N LEU A 104 5.61 1.75 6.27
CA LEU A 104 5.30 1.85 4.85
C LEU A 104 5.94 0.69 4.10
N VAL A 105 5.16 -0.07 3.34
CA VAL A 105 5.63 -1.17 2.50
C VAL A 105 5.23 -0.87 1.07
N ALA A 106 6.21 -0.66 0.20
CA ALA A 106 5.96 -0.41 -1.21
C ALA A 106 7.16 -0.79 -2.09
N PRO A 107 6.97 -1.04 -3.40
CA PRO A 107 8.07 -1.20 -4.34
C PRO A 107 9.00 0.04 -4.36
N PRO A 108 10.30 -0.11 -4.69
CA PRO A 108 11.24 1.01 -4.74
C PRO A 108 10.77 2.21 -5.58
N LYS A 109 10.09 1.95 -6.72
CA LYS A 109 9.52 2.98 -7.60
C LYS A 109 8.46 3.81 -6.85
N ALA A 110 7.53 3.13 -6.17
CA ALA A 110 6.47 3.76 -5.41
C ALA A 110 7.02 4.54 -4.20
N LEU A 111 7.98 3.98 -3.47
CA LEU A 111 8.66 4.70 -2.38
C LEU A 111 9.33 6.00 -2.86
N GLY A 112 9.87 6.00 -4.09
CA GLY A 112 10.44 7.21 -4.70
C GLY A 112 9.43 8.34 -4.86
N VAL A 113 8.17 8.02 -5.16
CA VAL A 113 7.06 8.99 -5.28
C VAL A 113 6.49 9.36 -3.91
N LEU A 114 6.37 8.39 -2.99
CA LEU A 114 5.75 8.60 -1.69
C LEU A 114 6.63 9.42 -0.73
N ARG A 115 7.94 9.21 -0.72
CA ARG A 115 8.87 9.93 0.18
C ARG A 115 8.76 11.45 0.15
N PRO A 116 8.77 12.13 -1.01
CA PRO A 116 8.63 13.59 -1.03
C PRO A 116 7.27 14.06 -0.51
N GLU A 117 6.20 13.33 -0.80
CA GLU A 117 4.84 13.66 -0.36
C GLU A 117 4.66 13.45 1.15
N LEU A 118 5.27 12.41 1.71
CA LEU A 118 5.20 12.06 3.13
C LEU A 118 6.20 12.85 4.00
N LYS A 119 7.05 13.68 3.39
CA LYS A 119 8.04 14.51 4.11
C LYS A 119 7.40 15.56 5.03
N SER A 120 6.15 15.92 4.77
CA SER A 120 5.37 16.85 5.59
C SER A 120 4.85 16.23 6.89
N LEU A 121 4.90 14.90 7.02
CA LEU A 121 4.41 14.23 8.22
C LEU A 121 5.28 14.58 9.45
N PRO A 122 4.69 14.61 10.65
CA PRO A 122 5.46 14.74 11.89
C PRO A 122 6.56 13.69 12.02
N GLU A 123 7.69 14.11 12.56
CA GLU A 123 8.85 13.24 12.79
C GLU A 123 8.46 12.07 13.72
N GLY A 124 8.91 10.85 13.37
CA GLY A 124 8.62 9.64 14.14
C GLY A 124 7.29 8.95 13.81
N VAL A 125 6.44 9.52 12.94
CA VAL A 125 5.23 8.83 12.47
C VAL A 125 5.59 7.60 11.63
N ILE A 126 6.54 7.75 10.70
CA ILE A 126 7.06 6.62 9.90
C ILE A 126 8.21 5.97 10.67
N HIS A 127 7.98 4.78 11.22
CA HIS A 127 9.02 4.05 11.96
C HIS A 127 9.92 3.23 11.03
N ALA A 128 9.38 2.75 9.92
CA ALA A 128 10.10 1.92 8.99
C ALA A 128 9.52 2.00 7.58
N GLU A 129 10.41 1.86 6.60
CA GLU A 129 10.07 1.69 5.20
C GLU A 129 10.60 0.33 4.72
N LEU A 130 9.78 -0.43 4.02
CA LEU A 130 10.15 -1.71 3.44
C LEU A 130 9.96 -1.67 1.92
N ALA A 131 11.08 -1.80 1.21
CA ALA A 131 11.11 -1.83 -0.25
C ALA A 131 10.69 -3.21 -0.79
N LYS A 132 9.40 -3.56 -0.67
CA LYS A 132 8.82 -4.82 -1.14
C LYS A 132 7.44 -4.60 -1.77
N ASP A 133 7.13 -5.38 -2.80
CA ASP A 133 5.78 -5.52 -3.33
C ASP A 133 5.06 -6.63 -2.55
N LEU A 134 4.21 -6.25 -1.60
CA LEU A 134 3.38 -7.19 -0.83
C LEU A 134 1.88 -7.02 -1.10
N VAL A 135 1.47 -6.17 -2.05
CA VAL A 135 0.05 -5.83 -2.23
C VAL A 135 -0.79 -7.01 -2.76
N LYS A 136 -0.12 -7.98 -3.41
CA LYS A 136 -0.72 -9.20 -3.96
C LYS A 136 -0.84 -10.34 -2.95
N LEU A 137 -0.28 -10.15 -1.76
CA LEU A 137 -0.29 -11.16 -0.71
C LEU A 137 -1.54 -11.00 0.16
N THR A 138 -1.98 -12.11 0.73
CA THR A 138 -3.02 -12.12 1.74
C THR A 138 -2.50 -11.52 3.05
N VAL A 139 -3.40 -11.02 3.89
CA VAL A 139 -3.04 -10.44 5.19
C VAL A 139 -2.15 -11.38 6.04
N PRO A 140 -2.44 -12.69 6.15
CA PRO A 140 -1.57 -13.62 6.89
C PRO A 140 -0.16 -13.77 6.30
N GLU A 141 -0.02 -13.66 4.98
CA GLU A 141 1.29 -13.70 4.33
C GLU A 141 2.06 -12.40 4.60
N ILE A 142 1.39 -11.24 4.56
CA ILE A 142 1.98 -9.95 4.92
C ILE A 142 2.49 -9.98 6.36
N GLU A 143 1.72 -10.52 7.30
CA GLU A 143 2.13 -10.70 8.70
C GLU A 143 3.41 -11.52 8.83
N GLN A 144 3.49 -12.66 8.14
CA GLN A 144 4.68 -13.52 8.15
C GLN A 144 5.90 -12.81 7.56
N HIS A 145 5.71 -12.07 6.47
CA HIS A 145 6.77 -11.29 5.84
C HIS A 145 7.29 -10.19 6.76
N LEU A 146 6.42 -9.49 7.48
CA LEU A 146 6.80 -8.44 8.43
C LEU A 146 7.43 -9.01 9.70
N ALA A 147 6.95 -10.17 10.17
CA ALA A 147 7.53 -10.88 11.31
C ALA A 147 8.96 -11.38 11.03
N THR A 148 9.25 -11.72 9.77
CA THR A 148 10.54 -12.27 9.34
C THR A 148 11.49 -11.20 8.81
N ALA A 149 10.96 -10.06 8.34
CA ALA A 149 11.77 -8.94 7.88
C ALA A 149 12.59 -8.37 9.07
N LYS A 150 13.90 -8.27 8.85
CA LYS A 150 14.89 -7.73 9.78
C LYS A 150 15.50 -6.47 9.21
#